data_AF-A0A920E5D1-F1
#
_entry.id   AF-A0A920E5D1-F1
#
_cell.length_a   1.000
_cell.length_b   1.000
_cell.length_c   1.000
_cell.angle_alpha   90.00
_cell.angle_beta   90.00
_cell.angle_gamma   90.00
#
_symmetry.space_group_name_H-M   'P 1'
#
loop_
_entity.id
_entity.type
_entity.pdbx_description
1 polymer ?
#
loop_
_entity_poly.entity_id
_entity_poly.type
_entity_poly.pdbx_seq_one_letter_code
_entity_poly.pdbx_strand_id
1 'polypeptide(L)'
;MGIYIRGKKLKPYFIFASVIVPLTSIIIVESIHHQSILLIQIGFFLWGIGVMLMRVCSLPFIMRITTAENSTEALSLSASTWALATIISGLIISGLDWIAFLKINHSTFIFDERLILWIITFVGSFSIYQAIRINEDISKLDKKNEEGIFSIRKSYDWVVIFKAISPLVIIAIGAGLTIPFVNLFFNSVFGLSGSDYSLLGSFTAFLVFIFSLLVPSLRKKIWILDDDSRCPKYCNCLFGYNGFNRTLF
;
A
#
# COMPACT_ATOMS: atom_id res chain seq x y z
N MET A 1 6.88 -15.45 4.03
CA MET A 1 5.44 -15.09 4.17
C MET A 1 4.62 -15.40 2.92
N GLY A 2 4.90 -14.82 1.75
CA GLY A 2 4.08 -15.04 0.54
C GLY A 2 3.87 -16.52 0.13
N ILE A 3 4.87 -17.37 0.36
CA ILE A 3 4.79 -18.83 0.13
C ILE A 3 3.87 -19.52 1.16
N TYR A 4 3.84 -19.05 2.41
CA TYR A 4 3.03 -19.60 3.50
C TYR A 4 1.53 -19.24 3.39
N ILE A 5 1.25 -18.19 2.61
CA ILE A 5 -0.08 -17.62 2.38
C ILE A 5 -0.81 -18.32 1.21
N ARG A 6 -0.09 -19.16 0.44
CA ARG A 6 -0.64 -19.93 -0.68
C ARG A 6 -1.64 -20.98 -0.14
N GLY A 7 -2.90 -20.89 -0.55
CA GLY A 7 -3.97 -21.84 -0.17
C GLY A 7 -4.68 -21.60 1.17
N LYS A 8 -4.29 -20.60 1.97
CA LYS A 8 -4.97 -20.25 3.23
C LYS A 8 -5.95 -19.08 3.06
N LYS A 9 -6.96 -19.01 3.94
CA LYS A 9 -7.88 -17.86 4.08
C LYS A 9 -7.08 -16.60 4.42
N LEU A 10 -7.26 -15.55 3.64
CA LEU A 10 -6.56 -14.27 3.78
C LEU A 10 -7.29 -13.30 4.71
N LYS A 11 -8.62 -13.44 4.84
CA LYS A 11 -9.46 -12.64 5.72
C LYS A 11 -8.92 -12.44 7.15
N PRO A 12 -8.50 -13.49 7.91
CA PRO A 12 -8.04 -13.29 9.29
C PRO A 12 -6.78 -12.41 9.38
N TYR A 13 -5.91 -12.45 8.37
CA TYR A 13 -4.72 -11.59 8.34
C TYR A 13 -5.08 -10.12 8.09
N PHE A 14 -6.09 -9.85 7.27
CA PHE A 14 -6.60 -8.48 7.07
C PHE A 14 -7.25 -7.92 8.33
N ILE A 15 -8.03 -8.74 9.06
CA ILE A 15 -8.63 -8.34 10.33
C ILE A 15 -7.56 -8.08 11.39
N PHE A 16 -6.55 -8.96 11.49
CA PHE A 16 -5.44 -8.76 12.41
C PHE A 16 -4.67 -7.48 12.11
N ALA A 17 -4.37 -7.22 10.83
CA ALA A 17 -3.71 -6.00 10.39
C ALA A 17 -4.54 -4.74 10.66
N SER A 18 -5.86 -4.77 10.42
CA SER A 18 -6.73 -3.61 10.65
C SER A 18 -6.94 -3.29 12.13
N VAL A 19 -6.71 -4.25 13.04
CA VAL A 19 -6.76 -4.03 14.49
C VAL A 19 -5.41 -3.58 15.03
N ILE A 20 -4.30 -4.23 14.63
CA ILE A 20 -2.97 -3.91 15.18
C ILE A 20 -2.50 -2.51 14.79
N VAL A 21 -2.79 -2.04 13.58
CA VAL A 21 -2.36 -0.72 13.09
C VAL A 21 -2.94 0.44 13.92
N PRO A 22 -4.27 0.59 14.09
CA PRO A 22 -4.82 1.67 14.92
C PRO A 22 -4.44 1.53 16.40
N LEU A 23 -4.38 0.30 16.95
CA LEU A 23 -3.95 0.09 18.34
C LEU A 23 -2.52 0.58 18.56
N THR A 24 -1.60 0.24 17.65
CA THR A 24 -0.21 0.69 17.72
C THR A 24 -0.07 2.19 17.48
N SER A 25 -0.91 2.79 16.63
CA SER A 25 -0.96 4.25 16.48
C SER A 25 -1.33 4.96 17.79
N ILE A 26 -2.34 4.47 18.52
CA ILE A 26 -2.72 5.00 19.85
C ILE A 26 -1.52 4.91 20.81
N ILE A 27 -0.87 3.74 20.87
CA ILE A 27 0.32 3.54 21.71
C ILE A 27 1.40 4.55 21.34
N ILE A 28 1.72 4.73 20.06
CA ILE A 28 2.75 5.68 19.60
C ILE A 28 2.42 7.10 20.04
N VAL A 29 1.18 7.57 19.83
CA VAL A 29 0.77 8.94 20.18
C VAL A 29 0.89 9.18 21.69
N GLU A 30 0.44 8.26 22.54
CA GLU A 30 0.58 8.37 23.99
C GLU A 30 2.03 8.24 24.46
N SER A 31 2.83 7.41 23.78
CA SER A 31 4.25 7.22 24.11
C SER A 31 5.08 8.47 23.87
N ILE A 32 4.76 9.22 22.81
CA ILE A 32 5.39 10.52 22.51
C ILE A 32 5.06 11.51 23.64
N HIS A 33 3.81 11.54 24.11
CA HIS A 33 3.40 12.41 25.21
C HIS A 33 4.15 12.10 26.53
N HIS A 34 4.32 10.82 26.85
CA HIS A 34 5.07 10.38 28.04
C HIS A 34 6.59 10.31 27.85
N GLN A 35 7.11 10.72 26.68
CA GLN A 35 8.53 10.70 26.32
C GLN A 35 9.22 9.34 26.49
N SER A 36 8.47 8.23 26.36
CA SER A 36 9.00 6.89 26.55
C SER A 36 9.54 6.31 25.25
N ILE A 37 10.87 6.43 25.05
CA ILE A 37 11.57 6.01 23.83
C ILE A 37 11.35 4.53 23.52
N LEU A 38 11.39 3.67 24.54
CA LEU A 38 11.22 2.22 24.37
C LEU A 38 9.84 1.87 23.82
N LEU A 39 8.81 2.54 24.33
CA LEU A 39 7.43 2.33 23.91
C LEU A 39 7.19 2.83 22.47
N ILE A 40 7.84 3.93 22.08
CA ILE A 40 7.86 4.43 20.69
C ILE A 40 8.46 3.38 19.75
N GLN A 41 9.62 2.81 20.10
CA GLN A 41 10.31 1.80 19.28
C GLN A 41 9.46 0.53 19.11
N ILE A 42 8.90 0.01 20.21
CA ILE A 42 8.00 -1.15 20.17
C ILE A 42 6.76 -0.83 19.35
N GLY A 43 6.18 0.36 19.52
CA GLY A 43 5.02 0.83 18.75
C GLY A 43 5.30 0.83 17.25
N PHE A 44 6.38 1.45 16.79
CA PHE A 44 6.77 1.46 15.38
C PHE A 44 7.08 0.07 14.83
N PHE A 45 7.69 -0.80 15.64
CA PHE A 45 7.97 -2.17 15.24
C PHE A 45 6.66 -2.96 14.99
N LEU A 46 5.71 -2.93 15.93
CA LEU A 46 4.41 -3.60 15.77
C LEU A 46 3.57 -2.98 14.64
N TRP A 47 3.60 -1.65 14.51
CA TRP A 47 2.95 -0.94 13.41
C TRP A 47 3.48 -1.42 12.05
N GLY A 48 4.81 -1.54 11.93
CA GLY A 48 5.47 -2.07 10.75
C GLY A 48 5.06 -3.51 10.42
N ILE A 49 4.93 -4.38 11.42
CA ILE A 49 4.41 -5.75 11.24
C ILE A 49 2.98 -5.73 10.67
N GLY A 50 2.11 -4.89 11.22
CA GLY A 50 0.73 -4.73 10.74
C GLY A 50 0.66 -4.28 9.27
N VAL A 51 1.41 -3.24 8.93
CA VAL A 51 1.48 -2.72 7.55
C VAL A 51 2.06 -3.74 6.58
N MET A 52 3.12 -4.46 6.98
CA MET A 52 3.73 -5.52 6.17
C MET A 52 2.75 -6.66 5.90
N LEU A 53 1.99 -7.09 6.90
CA LEU A 53 1.00 -8.15 6.75
C LEU A 53 -0.06 -7.77 5.71
N MET A 54 -0.56 -6.53 5.77
CA MET A 54 -1.52 -6.01 4.79
C MET A 54 -0.92 -5.96 3.37
N ARG A 55 0.31 -5.45 3.21
CA ARG A 55 0.98 -5.34 1.90
C ARG A 55 1.24 -6.70 1.26
N VAL A 56 1.71 -7.68 2.02
CA VAL A 56 2.05 -9.01 1.51
C VAL A 56 0.79 -9.82 1.15
N CYS A 57 -0.31 -9.65 1.90
CA CYS A 57 -1.57 -10.36 1.64
C CYS A 57 -2.44 -9.69 0.56
N SER A 58 -2.33 -8.37 0.37
CA SER A 58 -3.16 -7.62 -0.58
C SER A 58 -2.96 -8.06 -2.03
N LEU A 59 -1.71 -8.16 -2.49
CA LEU A 59 -1.40 -8.56 -3.87
C LEU A 59 -1.98 -9.95 -4.25
N PRO A 60 -1.74 -11.04 -3.49
CA PRO A 60 -2.33 -12.33 -3.81
C PRO A 60 -3.84 -12.36 -3.64
N PHE A 61 -4.43 -11.57 -2.73
CA PHE A 61 -5.88 -11.46 -2.59
C PHE A 61 -6.52 -10.87 -3.85
N ILE A 62 -6.00 -9.73 -4.34
CA ILE A 62 -6.48 -9.08 -5.56
C ILE A 62 -6.42 -10.05 -6.75
N MET A 63 -5.28 -10.72 -6.95
CA MET A 63 -5.11 -11.68 -8.04
C MET A 63 -6.07 -12.89 -7.97
N ARG A 64 -6.56 -13.28 -6.79
CA ARG A 64 -7.53 -14.39 -6.62
C ARG A 64 -8.95 -13.99 -7.01
N ILE A 65 -9.31 -12.71 -6.86
CA ILE A 65 -10.67 -12.23 -7.12
C ILE A 65 -10.82 -11.64 -8.54
N THR A 66 -9.73 -11.18 -9.16
CA THR A 66 -9.73 -10.58 -10.50
C THR A 66 -9.44 -11.60 -11.61
N THR A 67 -9.88 -11.30 -12.83
CA THR A 67 -9.48 -12.00 -14.05
C THR A 67 -8.17 -11.43 -14.62
N ALA A 68 -7.54 -12.13 -15.58
CA ALA A 68 -6.30 -11.67 -16.21
C ALA A 68 -6.45 -10.29 -16.88
N GLU A 69 -7.60 -10.02 -17.49
CA GLU A 69 -7.93 -8.75 -18.14
C GLU A 69 -8.06 -7.58 -17.16
N ASN A 70 -8.70 -7.80 -16.01
CA ASN A 70 -8.99 -6.73 -15.03
C ASN A 70 -7.91 -6.61 -13.94
N SER A 71 -6.93 -7.52 -13.92
CA SER A 71 -5.87 -7.55 -12.91
C SER A 71 -5.06 -6.25 -12.86
N THR A 72 -4.72 -5.67 -14.02
CA THR A 72 -3.95 -4.42 -14.09
C THR A 72 -4.75 -3.23 -13.57
N GLU A 73 -6.06 -3.19 -13.87
CA GLU A 73 -6.96 -2.14 -13.40
C GLU A 73 -7.14 -2.20 -11.88
N ALA A 74 -7.33 -3.40 -11.32
CA ALA A 74 -7.47 -3.57 -9.87
C ALA A 74 -6.17 -3.23 -9.10
N LEU A 75 -5.01 -3.56 -9.66
CA LEU A 75 -3.71 -3.21 -9.06
C LEU A 75 -3.47 -1.70 -9.07
N SER A 76 -3.77 -1.04 -10.19
CA SER A 76 -3.74 0.42 -10.31
C SER A 76 -4.72 1.07 -9.33
N LEU A 77 -5.95 0.55 -9.19
CA LEU A 77 -6.93 1.06 -8.24
C LEU A 77 -6.44 0.94 -6.79
N SER A 78 -5.81 -0.18 -6.44
CA SER A 78 -5.20 -0.38 -5.13
C SER A 78 -4.07 0.62 -4.85
N ALA A 79 -3.17 0.84 -5.81
CA ALA A 79 -2.11 1.85 -5.70
C ALA A 79 -2.70 3.27 -5.55
N SER A 80 -3.76 3.58 -6.29
CA SER A 80 -4.47 4.86 -6.24
C SER A 80 -5.16 5.08 -4.89
N THR A 81 -5.63 4.01 -4.23
CA THR A 81 -6.23 4.11 -2.89
C THR A 81 -5.22 4.61 -1.85
N TRP A 82 -3.95 4.23 -1.98
CA TRP A 82 -2.90 4.72 -1.08
C TRP A 82 -2.59 6.20 -1.30
N ALA A 83 -2.55 6.64 -2.56
CA ALA A 83 -2.45 8.06 -2.89
C ALA A 83 -3.65 8.85 -2.37
N LEU A 84 -4.88 8.33 -2.56
CA LEU A 84 -6.11 8.94 -2.06
C LEU A 84 -6.10 9.11 -0.53
N ALA A 85 -5.65 8.08 0.20
CA ALA A 85 -5.51 8.17 1.66
C ALA A 85 -4.52 9.28 2.06
N THR A 86 -3.43 9.46 1.31
CA THR A 86 -2.44 10.53 1.55
C THR A 86 -3.03 11.92 1.28
N ILE A 87 -3.80 12.08 0.21
CA ILE A 87 -4.52 13.32 -0.11
C ILE A 87 -5.45 13.69 1.04
N ILE A 88 -6.31 12.74 1.45
CA ILE A 88 -7.27 12.93 2.54
C ILE A 88 -6.55 13.27 3.84
N SER A 89 -5.46 12.54 4.17
CA SER A 89 -4.69 12.79 5.39
C SER A 89 -4.09 14.20 5.41
N GLY A 90 -3.44 14.65 4.33
CA GLY A 90 -2.82 15.97 4.31
C GLY A 90 -3.85 17.10 4.30
N LEU A 91 -5.02 16.91 3.69
CA LEU A 91 -6.14 17.85 3.76
C LEU A 91 -6.74 17.93 5.17
N ILE A 92 -6.86 16.80 5.86
CA ILE A 92 -7.30 16.79 7.27
C ILE A 92 -6.28 17.52 8.13
N ILE A 93 -4.98 17.22 8.00
CA ILE A 93 -3.94 17.86 8.82
C ILE A 93 -3.92 19.38 8.59
N SER A 94 -3.83 19.81 7.32
CA SER A 94 -3.77 21.23 6.97
C SER A 94 -5.09 21.96 7.28
N GLY A 95 -6.24 21.32 7.04
CA GLY A 95 -7.54 21.90 7.32
C GLY A 95 -7.81 22.09 8.82
N LEU A 96 -7.45 21.10 9.66
CA LEU A 96 -7.60 21.22 11.11
C LEU A 96 -6.65 22.27 11.69
N ASP A 97 -5.42 22.34 11.19
CA ASP A 97 -4.45 23.36 11.60
C ASP A 97 -4.93 24.78 11.22
N TRP A 98 -5.52 24.95 10.03
CA TRP A 98 -6.10 26.24 9.61
C TRP A 98 -7.32 26.66 10.44
N ILE A 99 -8.21 25.71 10.76
CA ILE A 99 -9.37 25.97 11.63
C ILE A 99 -8.93 26.35 13.05
N ALA A 100 -7.80 25.81 13.53
CA ALA A 100 -7.20 26.19 14.82
C ALA A 100 -6.73 27.65 14.86
N PHE A 101 -6.39 28.23 13.70
CA PHE A 101 -6.00 29.64 13.58
C PHE A 101 -7.20 30.60 13.61
N LEU A 102 -8.43 30.12 13.41
CA LEU A 102 -9.65 30.92 13.56
C LEU A 102 -9.97 31.11 15.05
N LYS A 103 -9.58 32.28 15.60
CA LYS A 103 -9.95 32.73 16.95
C LYS A 103 -11.48 32.82 17.10
N ILE A 104 -12.12 31.72 17.50
CA ILE A 104 -13.50 31.74 17.97
C ILE A 104 -13.50 32.23 19.42
N ASN A 105 -13.86 33.51 19.57
CA ASN A 105 -14.47 34.13 20.75
C ASN A 105 -13.95 33.65 22.12
N HIS A 106 -12.75 34.13 22.50
CA HIS A 106 -12.18 34.06 23.87
C HIS A 106 -11.78 32.70 24.46
N SER A 107 -11.92 31.59 23.72
CA SER A 107 -11.42 30.28 24.14
C SER A 107 -10.39 29.78 23.13
N THR A 108 -9.10 29.81 23.46
CA THR A 108 -8.03 29.30 22.59
C THR A 108 -8.07 27.77 22.57
N PHE A 109 -8.88 27.17 21.68
CA PHE A 109 -8.76 25.77 21.33
C PHE A 109 -7.50 25.61 20.47
N ILE A 110 -6.37 25.33 21.11
CA ILE A 110 -5.13 24.97 20.41
C ILE A 110 -5.30 23.51 19.98
N PHE A 111 -5.57 23.28 18.69
CA PHE A 111 -5.49 21.93 18.12
C PHE A 111 -4.02 21.53 18.07
N ASP A 112 -3.56 20.88 19.12
CA ASP A 112 -2.22 20.32 19.22
C ASP A 112 -2.05 19.19 18.18
N GLU A 113 -0.82 18.97 17.70
CA GLU A 113 -0.47 17.90 16.76
C GLU A 113 -0.95 16.54 17.27
N ARG A 114 -0.90 16.34 18.60
CA ARG A 114 -1.46 15.17 19.28
C ARG A 114 -2.94 14.96 18.95
N LEU A 115 -3.76 16.01 19.00
CA LEU A 115 -5.20 15.93 18.76
C LEU A 115 -5.48 15.59 17.29
N ILE A 116 -4.72 16.19 16.36
CA ILE A 116 -4.81 15.87 14.92
C ILE A 116 -4.51 14.38 14.68
N LEU A 117 -3.44 13.85 15.28
CA LEU A 117 -3.08 12.43 15.18
C LEU A 117 -4.13 11.50 15.79
N TRP A 118 -4.76 11.90 16.90
CA TRP A 118 -5.87 11.18 17.51
C TRP A 118 -7.10 11.12 16.59
N ILE A 119 -7.46 12.23 15.93
CA ILE A 119 -8.57 12.26 14.97
C ILE A 119 -8.30 11.32 13.80
N ILE A 120 -7.10 11.36 13.21
CA ILE A 120 -6.73 10.49 12.09
C ILE A 120 -6.76 9.02 12.51
N THR A 121 -6.31 8.71 13.73
CA THR A 121 -6.34 7.35 14.27
C THR A 121 -7.77 6.85 14.50
N PHE A 122 -8.65 7.72 14.99
CA PHE A 122 -10.07 7.41 15.16
C PHE A 122 -10.77 7.15 13.82
N VAL A 123 -10.56 8.01 12.82
CA VAL A 123 -11.06 7.82 11.45
C VAL A 123 -10.50 6.54 10.85
N GLY A 124 -9.20 6.26 11.03
CA GLY A 124 -8.52 5.05 10.56
C GLY A 124 -9.05 3.76 11.20
N SER A 125 -9.58 3.83 12.42
CA SER A 125 -10.18 2.68 13.12
C SER A 125 -11.44 2.16 12.42
N PHE A 126 -12.08 2.97 11.56
CA PHE A 126 -13.17 2.52 10.69
C PHE A 126 -12.75 1.38 9.73
N SER A 127 -11.44 1.21 9.49
CA SER A 127 -10.91 0.07 8.72
C SER A 127 -11.25 -1.30 9.33
N ILE A 128 -11.44 -1.39 10.66
CA ILE A 128 -11.83 -2.63 11.35
C ILE A 128 -13.20 -3.11 10.83
N TYR A 129 -14.17 -2.19 10.73
CA TYR A 129 -15.50 -2.49 10.22
C TYR A 129 -15.43 -3.00 8.76
N GLN A 130 -14.63 -2.35 7.91
CA GLN A 130 -14.46 -2.78 6.52
C GLN A 130 -13.78 -4.16 6.41
N ALA A 131 -12.78 -4.44 7.25
CA ALA A 131 -12.06 -5.72 7.23
C ALA A 131 -12.97 -6.91 7.60
N ILE A 132 -13.90 -6.72 8.55
CA ILE A 132 -14.86 -7.76 8.95
C ILE A 132 -15.83 -8.08 7.81
N ARG A 133 -16.20 -7.07 7.02
CA ARG A 133 -17.15 -7.19 5.90
C ARG A 133 -16.56 -7.87 4.66
N ILE A 134 -15.25 -8.12 4.61
CA ILE A 134 -14.61 -8.85 3.50
C ILE A 134 -15.24 -10.24 3.40
N ASN A 135 -15.82 -10.57 2.24
CA ASN A 135 -16.27 -11.91 1.93
C ASN A 135 -15.23 -12.61 1.06
N GLU A 136 -14.69 -13.73 1.55
CA GLU A 136 -13.73 -14.55 0.82
C GLU A 136 -14.45 -15.82 0.40
N ASP A 137 -14.80 -15.91 -0.89
CA ASP A 137 -15.48 -17.09 -1.43
C ASP A 137 -14.50 -18.27 -1.50
N ILE A 138 -14.79 -19.30 -0.70
CA ILE A 138 -13.95 -20.47 -0.47
C ILE A 138 -13.92 -21.39 -1.70
N SER A 139 -14.95 -21.33 -2.56
CA SER A 139 -15.13 -22.24 -3.70
C SER A 139 -14.02 -22.17 -4.75
N LYS A 140 -13.29 -21.05 -4.83
CA LYS A 140 -12.14 -20.87 -5.75
C LYS A 140 -10.80 -21.37 -5.18
N LEU A 141 -10.74 -21.76 -3.90
CA LEU A 141 -9.49 -22.19 -3.24
C LEU A 141 -9.15 -23.66 -3.49
N ASP A 142 -10.15 -24.52 -3.72
CA ASP A 142 -9.96 -25.98 -3.80
C ASP A 142 -9.38 -26.48 -5.12
N LYS A 143 -9.52 -25.75 -6.23
CA LYS A 143 -9.12 -26.25 -7.56
C LYS A 143 -7.61 -26.19 -7.87
N LYS A 144 -6.76 -25.66 -6.99
CA LYS A 144 -5.34 -25.40 -7.31
C LYS A 144 -4.31 -25.89 -6.28
N ASN A 145 -4.71 -26.75 -5.34
CA ASN A 145 -3.90 -27.08 -4.16
C ASN A 145 -3.29 -28.50 -4.13
N GLU A 146 -3.20 -29.22 -5.25
CA GLU A 146 -2.49 -30.51 -5.26
C GLU A 146 -0.97 -30.41 -5.50
N GLU A 147 -0.46 -29.28 -6.01
CA GLU A 147 0.98 -29.17 -6.28
C GLU A 147 1.75 -28.59 -5.08
N GLY A 148 2.34 -29.52 -4.33
CA GLY A 148 2.95 -29.31 -3.02
C GLY A 148 3.98 -28.18 -2.92
N ILE A 149 3.99 -27.59 -1.71
CA ILE A 149 4.89 -26.54 -1.20
C ILE A 149 6.39 -26.85 -1.45
N PHE A 150 6.72 -28.12 -1.72
CA PHE A 150 8.08 -28.63 -1.91
C PHE A 150 8.63 -28.56 -3.35
N SER A 151 7.82 -28.32 -4.39
CA SER A 151 8.31 -28.24 -5.79
C SER A 151 8.93 -26.88 -6.15
N ILE A 152 8.69 -25.84 -5.34
CA ILE A 152 9.00 -24.44 -5.63
C ILE A 152 10.49 -24.10 -5.47
N ARG A 153 11.27 -24.95 -4.77
CA ARG A 153 12.72 -24.72 -4.59
C ARG A 153 13.51 -24.87 -5.89
N LYS A 154 12.92 -25.39 -6.98
CA LYS A 154 13.66 -25.83 -8.18
C LYS A 154 13.60 -24.89 -9.39
N SER A 155 12.83 -23.80 -9.35
CA SER A 155 12.63 -22.91 -10.52
C SER A 155 12.72 -21.41 -10.21
N TYR A 156 13.53 -21.01 -9.21
CA TYR A 156 13.76 -19.60 -8.88
C TYR A 156 15.14 -19.16 -9.38
N ASP A 157 15.18 -18.38 -10.45
CA ASP A 157 16.39 -17.73 -10.94
C ASP A 157 16.77 -16.55 -10.03
N TRP A 158 17.53 -16.84 -8.98
CA TRP A 158 17.98 -15.86 -7.99
C TRP A 158 18.70 -14.65 -8.60
N VAL A 159 19.42 -14.85 -9.70
CA VAL A 159 20.12 -13.76 -10.40
C VAL A 159 19.13 -12.78 -11.03
N VAL A 160 18.06 -13.28 -11.66
CA VAL A 160 17.02 -12.44 -12.30
C VAL A 160 16.26 -11.66 -11.23
N ILE A 161 15.94 -12.32 -10.11
CA ILE A 161 15.23 -11.71 -8.99
C ILE A 161 16.07 -10.61 -8.35
N PHE A 162 17.34 -10.86 -8.09
CA PHE A 162 18.23 -9.85 -7.53
C PHE A 162 18.39 -8.66 -8.48
N LYS A 163 18.53 -8.91 -9.79
CA LYS A 163 18.58 -7.87 -10.82
C LYS A 163 17.29 -7.03 -10.88
N ALA A 164 16.13 -7.64 -10.65
CA ALA A 164 14.85 -6.94 -10.61
C ALA A 164 14.61 -6.14 -9.31
N ILE A 165 15.08 -6.67 -8.17
CA ILE A 165 14.88 -6.05 -6.84
C ILE A 165 15.91 -4.96 -6.55
N SER A 166 17.12 -5.04 -7.12
CA SER A 166 18.20 -4.08 -6.85
C SER A 166 17.79 -2.61 -7.07
N PRO A 167 17.16 -2.22 -8.20
CA PRO A 167 16.69 -0.85 -8.39
C PRO A 167 15.67 -0.42 -7.34
N LEU A 168 14.76 -1.33 -6.96
CA LEU A 168 13.74 -1.05 -5.95
C LEU A 168 14.35 -0.83 -4.57
N VAL A 169 15.38 -1.59 -4.21
CA VAL A 169 16.09 -1.45 -2.94
C VAL A 169 16.82 -0.12 -2.87
N ILE A 170 17.50 0.30 -3.94
CA ILE A 170 18.21 1.59 -3.99
C ILE A 170 17.22 2.75 -3.78
N ILE A 171 16.08 2.72 -4.47
CA ILE A 171 15.02 3.73 -4.32
C ILE A 171 14.46 3.70 -2.89
N ALA A 172 14.18 2.52 -2.34
CA ALA A 172 13.63 2.37 -1.00
C ALA A 172 14.58 2.88 0.10
N ILE A 173 15.88 2.66 -0.05
CA ILE A 173 16.90 3.19 0.87
C ILE A 173 16.91 4.72 0.81
N GLY A 174 16.95 5.30 -0.39
CA GLY A 174 16.93 6.74 -0.58
C GLY A 174 15.68 7.39 0.02
N ALA A 175 14.50 6.83 -0.26
CA ALA A 175 13.24 7.29 0.30
C ALA A 175 13.17 7.11 1.83
N GLY A 176 13.60 5.95 2.35
CA GLY A 176 13.58 5.64 3.77
C GLY A 176 14.48 6.55 4.61
N LEU A 177 15.61 6.98 4.04
CA LEU A 177 16.51 7.94 4.68
C LEU A 177 16.00 9.39 4.58
N THR A 178 15.25 9.76 3.54
CA THR A 178 14.86 11.16 3.32
C THR A 178 13.51 11.50 3.93
N ILE A 179 12.47 10.67 3.75
CA ILE A 179 11.07 10.94 4.16
C ILE A 179 10.94 11.46 5.61
N PRO A 180 11.62 10.87 6.63
CA PRO A 180 11.49 11.33 8.01
C PRO A 180 12.00 12.75 8.25
N PHE A 181 12.98 13.20 7.44
CA PHE A 181 13.64 14.50 7.62
C PHE A 181 13.14 15.57 6.66
N VAL A 182 12.42 15.22 5.60
CA VAL A 182 11.95 16.21 4.61
C VAL A 182 11.13 17.32 5.28
N ASN A 183 10.20 16.97 6.17
CA ASN A 183 9.39 17.96 6.88
C ASN A 183 10.28 18.94 7.68
N LEU A 184 11.24 18.42 8.45
CA LEU A 184 12.18 19.22 9.26
C LEU A 184 13.12 20.06 8.39
N PHE A 185 13.55 19.54 7.24
CA PHE A 185 14.36 20.28 6.28
C PHE A 185 13.60 21.48 5.71
N PHE A 186 12.34 21.28 5.29
CA PHE A 186 11.53 22.39 4.77
C PHE A 186 11.20 23.43 5.85
N ASN A 187 11.01 23.00 7.10
CA ASN A 187 10.85 23.90 8.22
C ASN A 187 12.12 24.73 8.49
N SER A 188 13.28 24.10 8.56
CA SER A 188 14.55 24.78 8.88
C SER A 188 15.08 25.68 7.77
N VAL A 189 14.89 25.31 6.49
CA VAL A 189 15.43 26.05 5.34
C VAL A 189 14.44 27.06 4.78
N PHE A 190 13.15 26.69 4.69
CA PHE A 190 12.11 27.51 4.04
C PHE A 190 11.09 28.08 5.02
N GLY A 191 11.15 27.74 6.30
CA GLY A 191 10.19 28.20 7.31
C GLY A 191 8.79 27.60 7.18
N LEU A 192 8.62 26.55 6.38
CA LEU A 192 7.31 25.91 6.17
C LEU A 192 6.89 25.14 7.43
N SER A 193 5.64 25.33 7.85
CA SER A 193 5.09 24.58 8.98
C SER A 193 4.77 23.13 8.58
N GLY A 194 4.46 22.27 9.55
CA GLY A 194 4.00 20.91 9.28
C GLY A 194 2.69 20.85 8.49
N SER A 195 1.83 21.87 8.59
CA SER A 195 0.59 21.96 7.83
C SER A 195 0.83 22.37 6.38
N ASP A 196 1.76 23.29 6.13
CA ASP A 196 2.20 23.66 4.78
C ASP A 196 2.81 22.44 4.05
N TYR A 197 3.66 21.70 4.77
CA TYR A 197 4.25 20.48 4.24
C TYR A 197 3.19 19.40 3.96
N SER A 198 2.19 19.26 4.83
CA SER A 198 1.08 18.31 4.64
C SER A 198 0.22 18.68 3.42
N LEU A 199 0.01 19.97 3.17
CA LEU A 199 -0.71 20.46 1.98
C LEU A 199 0.08 20.18 0.69
N LEU A 200 1.40 20.42 0.70
CA LEU A 200 2.28 20.06 -0.41
C LEU A 200 2.27 18.54 -0.66
N GLY A 201 2.27 17.75 0.42
CA GLY A 201 2.11 16.29 0.39
C GLY A 201 0.79 15.86 -0.28
N SER A 202 -0.33 16.51 0.04
CA SER A 202 -1.61 16.24 -0.62
C SER A 202 -1.58 16.58 -2.12
N PHE A 203 -0.95 17.68 -2.51
CA PHE A 203 -0.84 18.06 -3.92
C PHE A 203 0.01 17.06 -4.72
N THR A 204 1.14 16.63 -4.17
CA THR A 204 1.98 15.59 -4.81
C THR A 204 1.25 14.25 -4.89
N ALA A 205 0.52 13.85 -3.84
CA ALA A 205 -0.29 12.65 -3.83
C ALA A 205 -1.44 12.71 -4.86
N PHE A 206 -2.01 13.88 -5.12
CA PHE A 206 -3.01 14.09 -6.17
C PHE A 206 -2.45 13.81 -7.57
N LEU A 207 -1.23 14.28 -7.85
CA LEU A 207 -0.54 13.94 -9.10
C LEU A 207 -0.33 12.43 -9.21
N VAL A 208 0.17 11.79 -8.15
CA VAL A 208 0.38 10.33 -8.11
C VAL A 208 -0.93 9.57 -8.33
N PHE A 209 -2.04 10.04 -7.78
CA PHE A 209 -3.37 9.45 -7.97
C PHE A 209 -3.80 9.46 -9.44
N ILE A 210 -3.69 10.60 -10.13
CA ILE A 210 -4.01 10.72 -11.56
C ILE A 210 -3.14 9.78 -12.39
N PHE A 211 -1.82 9.81 -12.18
CA PHE A 211 -0.90 8.97 -12.93
C PHE A 211 -1.16 7.49 -12.68
N SER A 212 -1.41 7.10 -11.42
CA SER A 212 -1.70 5.72 -11.05
C SER A 212 -2.92 5.17 -11.80
N LEU A 213 -4.02 5.94 -11.88
CA LEU A 213 -5.21 5.57 -12.64
C LEU A 213 -5.00 5.57 -14.17
N LEU A 214 -4.04 6.34 -14.67
CA LEU A 214 -3.72 6.41 -16.09
C LEU A 214 -2.86 5.21 -16.56
N VAL A 215 -2.11 4.56 -15.66
CA VAL A 215 -1.22 3.42 -15.96
C VAL A 215 -1.91 2.32 -16.78
N PRO A 216 -3.11 1.82 -16.44
CA PRO A 216 -3.78 0.77 -17.22
C PRO A 216 -4.09 1.21 -18.66
N SER A 217 -4.56 2.45 -18.84
CA SER A 217 -4.92 3.01 -20.15
C SER A 217 -3.69 3.19 -21.05
N LEU A 218 -2.58 3.68 -20.48
CA LEU A 218 -1.30 3.78 -21.19
C LEU A 218 -0.78 2.40 -21.59
N ARG A 219 -0.87 1.42 -20.68
CA ARG A 219 -0.47 0.05 -20.97
C ARG A 219 -1.27 -0.51 -22.16
N LYS A 220 -2.61 -0.40 -22.15
CA LYS A 220 -3.43 -0.89 -23.27
C LYS A 220 -3.02 -0.25 -24.60
N LYS A 221 -2.81 1.07 -24.64
CA LYS A 221 -2.46 1.80 -25.87
C LYS A 221 -1.05 1.45 -26.39
N ILE A 222 -0.06 1.34 -25.51
CA ILE A 222 1.33 1.02 -25.89
C ILE A 222 1.45 -0.43 -26.34
N TRP A 223 0.76 -1.36 -25.68
CA TRP A 223 0.79 -2.77 -26.06
C TRP A 223 0.09 -3.02 -27.41
N ILE A 224 -1.00 -2.31 -27.72
CA ILE A 224 -1.65 -2.37 -29.04
C ILE A 224 -0.72 -1.88 -30.16
N LEU A 225 0.16 -0.90 -29.88
CA LEU A 225 1.14 -0.40 -30.85
C LEU A 225 2.34 -1.36 -31.03
N ASP A 226 2.64 -2.21 -30.05
CA ASP A 226 3.70 -3.24 -30.17
C ASP A 226 3.17 -4.51 -30.88
N ASP A 227 1.86 -4.76 -30.87
CA ASP A 227 1.22 -5.89 -31.55
C ASP A 227 1.21 -5.74 -33.09
N ASP A 228 1.13 -4.50 -33.60
CA ASP A 228 1.18 -4.21 -35.05
C ASP A 228 2.61 -4.25 -35.63
N SER A 229 3.65 -4.24 -34.79
CA SER A 229 5.05 -4.18 -35.25
C SER A 229 5.90 -5.41 -34.93
N ARG A 230 5.41 -6.37 -34.12
CA ARG A 230 6.15 -7.60 -33.81
C ARG A 230 5.26 -8.83 -33.66
N CYS A 231 4.78 -9.33 -34.80
CA CYS A 231 4.65 -10.77 -34.98
C CYS A 231 6.03 -11.36 -35.33
N PRO A 232 6.84 -11.78 -34.32
CA PRO A 232 7.47 -13.08 -34.47
C PRO A 232 7.48 -13.90 -33.17
N LYS A 233 6.83 -15.06 -33.23
CA LYS A 233 7.30 -16.37 -32.69
C LYS A 233 7.64 -16.55 -31.20
N TYR A 234 7.38 -15.61 -30.29
CA TYR A 234 7.65 -15.82 -28.85
C TYR A 234 6.41 -15.94 -27.94
N CYS A 235 5.22 -16.20 -28.52
CA CYS A 235 4.02 -16.56 -27.74
C CYS A 235 4.12 -17.90 -26.96
N ASN A 236 5.23 -18.64 -27.05
CA ASN A 236 5.39 -19.95 -26.43
C ASN A 236 6.37 -20.03 -25.24
N CYS A 237 6.92 -18.91 -24.74
CA CYS A 237 7.93 -18.99 -23.66
C CYS A 237 7.54 -18.36 -22.31
N LEU A 238 6.41 -17.66 -22.18
CA LEU A 238 5.98 -17.05 -20.89
C LEU A 238 4.85 -17.79 -20.17
N PHE A 239 4.27 -18.81 -20.81
CA PHE A 239 3.43 -19.80 -20.14
C PHE A 239 3.95 -21.19 -20.50
N GLY A 240 4.84 -21.71 -19.66
CA GLY A 240 5.14 -23.13 -19.63
C GLY A 240 3.90 -23.90 -19.18
N TYR A 241 3.01 -24.21 -20.13
CA TYR A 241 2.05 -25.31 -20.02
C TYR A 241 2.19 -26.15 -21.28
N ASN A 242 2.89 -27.27 -21.12
CA ASN A 242 2.93 -28.37 -22.07
C ASN A 242 1.55 -29.03 -22.14
N GLY A 243 1.11 -29.37 -23.36
CA GLY A 243 -0.03 -30.25 -23.64
C GLY A 243 -1.09 -29.57 -24.52
N PHE A 244 -0.95 -29.57 -25.85
CA PHE A 244 -1.69 -30.49 -26.75
C PHE A 244 -3.21 -30.47 -26.47
N ASN A 245 -4.11 -30.01 -27.34
CA ASN A 245 -4.21 -30.40 -28.74
C ASN A 245 -5.09 -29.39 -29.52
N ARG A 246 -4.60 -28.96 -30.69
CA ARG A 246 -5.42 -28.38 -31.76
C ARG A 246 -6.19 -29.51 -32.43
N THR A 247 -7.52 -29.43 -32.51
CA THR A 247 -8.26 -29.95 -33.67
C THR A 247 -9.59 -29.20 -33.82
N LEU A 248 -9.64 -28.42 -34.91
CA LEU A 248 -10.78 -28.15 -35.79
C LEU A 248 -12.12 -27.63 -35.22
N PHE A 249 -12.58 -26.58 -35.92
CA PHE A 249 -13.87 -25.86 -35.91
C PHE A 249 -14.01 -24.70 -34.92
#